data_AF-A0A1B7Y5C4-F1
#
_entry.id   AF-A0A1B7Y5C4-F1
#
_cell.length_a   1.000
_cell.length_b   1.000
_cell.length_c   1.000
_cell.angle_alpha   90.00
_cell.angle_beta   90.00
_cell.angle_gamma   90.00
#
_symmetry.space_group_name_H-M   'P 1'
#
loop_
_entity.id
_entity.type
_entity.pdbx_description
1 polymer ?
#
loop_
_entity_poly.entity_id
_entity_poly.type
_entity_poly.pdbx_seq_one_letter_code
_entity_poly.pdbx_strand_id
1 'polypeptide(L)'
;MGQQADGFAGGEKQRGIITFGITPNRQNPFAGAAHDAVFNTWRRTSAQILYVVPPLLAGWYIMDWAIHRNHYLNSKQGRAEFADEE
;
A
#
# COMPACT_ATOMS: atom_id res chain seq x y z
N MET A 1 -15.06 38.86 2.70
CA MET A 1 -16.00 37.94 3.38
C MET A 1 -15.25 36.67 3.70
N GLY A 2 -14.59 36.65 4.86
CA GLY A 2 -13.79 35.52 5.31
C GLY A 2 -14.70 34.40 5.77
N GLN A 3 -14.64 33.25 5.10
CA GLN A 3 -15.24 32.03 5.61
C GLN A 3 -14.49 31.67 6.89
N GLN A 4 -15.19 31.84 8.01
CA GLN A 4 -14.74 31.42 9.33
C GLN A 4 -14.61 29.90 9.27
N ALA A 5 -13.38 29.40 9.46
CA ALA A 5 -13.22 28.04 9.90
C ALA A 5 -13.79 27.99 11.32
N ASP A 6 -14.88 27.26 11.51
CA ASP A 6 -15.30 26.90 12.86
C ASP A 6 -14.10 26.24 13.54
N GLY A 7 -13.63 26.85 14.63
CA GLY A 7 -12.45 26.46 15.40
C GLY A 7 -12.62 25.16 16.17
N PHE A 8 -13.06 24.10 15.48
CA PHE A 8 -13.35 22.79 16.08
C PHE A 8 -12.14 21.86 16.14
N ALA A 9 -11.03 22.23 15.49
CA ALA A 9 -9.77 21.52 15.62
C ALA A 9 -8.88 22.29 16.60
N GLY A 10 -8.50 21.67 17.72
CA GLY A 10 -7.54 22.20 18.71
C GLY A 10 -6.11 22.35 18.20
N GLY A 11 -5.93 22.83 16.97
CA GLY A 11 -4.64 23.09 16.34
C GLY A 11 -4.06 24.46 16.71
N GLU A 12 -2.80 24.68 16.33
CA GLU A 12 -2.04 25.91 16.54
C GLU A 12 -2.77 27.14 15.97
N LYS A 13 -2.58 28.32 16.59
CA LYS A 13 -3.14 29.57 16.08
C LYS A 13 -2.55 29.92 14.71
N GLN A 14 -3.40 29.96 13.69
CA GLN A 14 -3.00 30.34 12.33
C GLN A 14 -3.22 31.83 12.10
N ARG A 15 -2.22 32.55 11.56
CA ARG A 15 -2.33 33.97 11.18
C ARG A 15 -1.76 34.17 9.78
N GLY A 16 -2.47 34.93 8.94
CA GLY A 16 -1.97 35.39 7.63
C GLY A 16 -2.13 34.42 6.46
N ILE A 17 -2.79 33.27 6.64
CA ILE A 17 -3.08 32.31 5.56
C ILE A 17 -4.40 32.71 4.91
N ILE A 18 -4.39 32.93 3.59
CA ILE A 18 -5.58 33.25 2.80
C ILE A 18 -5.82 32.10 1.81
N THR A 19 -6.97 31.44 1.92
CA THR A 19 -7.36 30.33 1.05
C THR A 19 -8.46 30.79 0.10
N PHE A 20 -8.31 30.46 -1.18
CA PHE A 20 -9.31 30.73 -2.21
C PHE A 20 -9.94 29.41 -2.66
N GLY A 21 -11.22 29.46 -3.01
CA GLY A 21 -11.96 28.31 -3.53
C GLY A 21 -12.98 28.75 -4.57
N ILE A 22 -13.31 27.83 -5.49
CA ILE A 22 -14.34 28.02 -6.52
C ILE A 22 -15.50 27.07 -6.20
N THR A 23 -16.74 27.54 -6.40
CA THR A 23 -17.95 26.71 -6.21
C THR A 23 -17.86 25.39 -7.01
N PRO A 24 -18.18 24.23 -6.41
CA PRO A 24 -18.08 22.92 -7.09
C PRO A 24 -18.87 22.85 -8.41
N ASN A 25 -20.04 23.48 -8.48
CA ASN A 25 -20.89 23.52 -9.68
C ASN A 25 -20.25 24.25 -10.88
N ARG A 26 -19.12 24.94 -10.66
CA ARG A 26 -18.34 25.63 -11.70
C ARG A 26 -17.05 24.89 -12.08
N GLN A 27 -16.80 23.72 -11.49
CA GLN A 27 -15.64 22.88 -11.78
C GLN A 27 -16.08 21.64 -12.56
N ASN A 28 -15.22 21.14 -13.44
CA ASN A 28 -15.41 19.80 -14.02
C ASN A 28 -14.81 18.77 -13.05
N PRO A 29 -15.61 17.85 -12.48
CA PRO A 29 -15.14 16.90 -11.47
C PRO A 29 -14.12 15.88 -12.00
N PHE A 30 -14.03 15.69 -13.32
CA PHE A 30 -13.09 14.75 -13.96
C PHE A 30 -12.04 15.45 -14.80
N ALA A 31 -11.88 16.78 -14.68
CA ALA A 31 -10.81 17.48 -15.35
C ALA A 31 -9.45 16.85 -15.00
N GLY A 32 -8.68 16.43 -16.01
CA GLY A 32 -7.36 15.83 -15.82
C GLY A 32 -7.36 14.38 -15.30
N ALA A 33 -8.52 13.82 -14.95
CA ALA A 33 -8.59 12.54 -14.24
C ALA A 33 -7.89 11.39 -14.96
N ALA A 34 -7.97 11.28 -16.29
CA ALA A 34 -7.32 10.20 -17.04
C ALA A 34 -5.79 10.33 -17.03
N HIS A 35 -5.26 11.54 -17.27
CA HIS A 35 -3.82 11.81 -17.26
C HIS A 35 -3.26 11.63 -15.84
N ASP A 36 -3.92 12.23 -14.85
CA ASP A 36 -3.51 12.15 -13.46
C ASP A 36 -3.62 10.72 -12.93
N ALA A 37 -4.69 9.99 -13.24
CA ALA A 37 -4.86 8.61 -12.80
C ALA A 37 -3.76 7.69 -13.32
N VAL A 38 -3.17 7.93 -14.50
CA VAL A 38 -2.07 7.10 -15.00
C VAL A 38 -0.74 7.53 -14.38
N PHE A 39 -0.34 8.79 -14.57
CA PHE A 39 1.01 9.23 -14.23
C PHE A 39 1.21 9.44 -12.72
N ASN A 40 0.21 10.00 -12.02
CA ASN A 40 0.31 10.19 -10.58
C ASN A 40 0.19 8.86 -9.84
N THR A 41 -0.62 7.91 -10.33
CA THR A 41 -0.69 6.56 -9.75
C THR A 41 0.62 5.83 -9.92
N TRP A 42 1.21 5.83 -11.13
CA TRP A 42 2.53 5.22 -11.34
C TRP A 42 3.59 5.84 -10.41
N ARG A 43 3.69 7.18 -10.37
CA ARG A 43 4.65 7.89 -9.50
C ARG A 43 4.48 7.54 -8.02
N ARG A 44 3.24 7.37 -7.55
CA ARG A 44 2.94 7.00 -6.15
C ARG A 44 3.28 5.54 -5.87
N THR A 45 2.90 4.63 -6.77
CA THR A 45 3.13 3.19 -6.61
C THR A 45 4.62 2.87 -6.69
N SER A 46 5.36 3.46 -7.63
CA SER A 46 6.80 3.21 -7.78
C SER A 46 7.61 3.62 -6.54
N ALA A 47 7.21 4.70 -5.87
CA ALA A 47 7.84 5.16 -4.63
C ALA A 47 7.64 4.20 -3.44
N GLN A 48 6.63 3.33 -3.50
CA GLN A 48 6.28 2.42 -2.40
C GLN A 48 6.60 0.96 -2.70
N ILE A 49 6.86 0.62 -3.96
CA ILE A 49 6.98 -0.78 -4.39
C ILE A 49 8.08 -1.54 -3.65
N LEU A 50 9.19 -0.88 -3.31
CA LEU A 50 10.30 -1.48 -2.58
C LEU A 50 10.02 -1.72 -1.09
N TYR A 51 8.98 -1.11 -0.52
CA TYR A 51 8.56 -1.40 0.85
C TYR A 51 7.55 -2.54 0.91
N VAL A 52 6.77 -2.71 -0.16
CA VAL A 52 5.68 -3.69 -0.22
C VAL A 52 6.12 -5.01 -0.85
N VAL A 53 6.85 -4.97 -1.96
CA VAL A 53 7.18 -6.17 -2.74
C VAL A 53 8.16 -7.10 -2.03
N PRO A 54 9.26 -6.63 -1.40
CA PRO A 54 10.20 -7.54 -0.73
C PRO A 54 9.58 -8.43 0.36
N PRO A 55 8.79 -7.91 1.33
CA PRO A 55 8.19 -8.78 2.34
C PRO A 55 7.14 -9.73 1.75
N LEU A 56 6.39 -9.32 0.71
CA LEU A 56 5.43 -10.19 0.04
C LEU A 56 6.13 -11.34 -0.70
N LEU A 57 7.21 -11.03 -1.43
CA LEU A 57 8.01 -12.06 -2.11
C LEU A 57 8.63 -13.01 -1.09
N ALA A 58 9.22 -12.49 -0.02
CA ALA A 58 9.80 -13.32 1.04
C ALA A 58 8.75 -14.26 1.65
N GLY A 59 7.56 -13.75 1.97
CA GLY A 59 6.46 -14.56 2.48
C GLY A 59 6.02 -15.65 1.50
N TRP A 60 5.92 -15.33 0.21
CA TRP A 60 5.57 -16.30 -0.83
C TRP A 60 6.63 -17.41 -0.95
N TYR A 61 7.92 -17.06 -0.99
CA TYR A 61 9.02 -18.03 -1.06
C TYR A 61 9.07 -18.94 0.17
N ILE A 62 8.89 -18.38 1.38
CA ILE A 62 8.89 -19.16 2.62
C ILE A 62 7.72 -20.15 2.62
N MET A 63 6.53 -19.71 2.18
CA MET A 63 5.35 -20.56 2.12
C MET A 63 5.52 -21.69 1.10
N ASP A 64 6.03 -21.38 -0.09
CA ASP A 64 6.30 -22.38 -1.14
C ASP A 64 7.31 -23.42 -0.65
N TRP A 65 8.41 -22.99 -0.04
CA TRP A 65 9.39 -23.88 0.57
C TRP A 65 8.76 -24.75 1.66
N ALA A 66 7.95 -24.17 2.54
CA ALA A 66 7.30 -24.91 3.63
C ALA A 66 6.35 -25.99 3.12
N ILE A 67 5.57 -25.68 2.07
CA ILE A 67 4.66 -26.63 1.42
C ILE A 67 5.44 -27.78 0.79
N HIS A 68 6.47 -27.49 -0.01
CA HIS A 68 7.30 -28.51 -0.65
C HIS A 68 8.01 -29.39 0.38
N ARG A 69 8.57 -28.78 1.43
CA ARG A 69 9.24 -29.51 2.51
C ARG A 69 8.25 -30.38 3.28
N ASN A 70 7.06 -29.88 3.58
CA ASN A 70 6.02 -30.65 4.26
C ASN A 70 5.58 -31.88 3.43
N HIS A 71 5.34 -31.71 2.14
CA HIS A 71 5.01 -32.82 1.25
C HIS A 71 6.15 -33.84 1.17
N TYR A 72 7.39 -33.39 1.09
CA TYR A 72 8.56 -34.27 1.06
C TYR A 72 8.67 -35.11 2.33
N LEU A 73 8.56 -34.50 3.51
CA LEU A 73 8.64 -35.20 4.80
C LEU A 73 7.51 -36.23 4.98
N ASN A 74 6.33 -35.95 4.44
CA ASN A 74 5.20 -36.89 4.44
C ASN A 74 5.24 -37.92 3.30
N SER A 75 6.24 -37.86 2.42
CA SER A 75 6.45 -38.84 1.36
C SER A 75 7.11 -40.12 1.90
N LYS A 76 7.07 -41.20 1.11
CA LYS A 76 7.75 -42.45 1.46
C LYS A 76 9.27 -42.28 1.54
N GLN A 77 9.83 -41.46 0.64
CA GLN A 77 11.27 -41.19 0.59
C GLN A 77 11.71 -40.37 1.81
N GLY A 78 10.97 -39.31 2.14
CA GLY A 78 11.26 -38.51 3.34
C GLY A 78 11.18 -39.33 4.63
N ARG A 79 10.18 -40.20 4.78
CA ARG A 79 10.13 -41.12 5.93
C ARG A 79 11.31 -42.09 5.99
N ALA A 80 11.80 -42.58 4.85
CA ALA A 80 12.94 -43.49 4.82
C ALA A 80 14.27 -42.79 5.11
N GLU A 81 14.42 -41.53 4.70
CA GLU A 81 15.62 -40.71 4.97
C GLU A 81 15.76 -40.37 6.47
N PHE A 82 14.65 -40.12 7.15
CA PHE A 82 14.62 -39.78 8.59
C PHE A 82 14.25 -40.96 9.49
N ALA A 83 14.20 -42.21 8.97
CA ALA A 83 13.82 -43.39 9.76
C ALA A 83 14.90 -43.82 10.77
N ASP A 84 16.16 -43.50 10.50
CA ASP A 84 17.32 -43.95 11.29
C ASP A 84 17.92 -42.85 12.19
N GLU A 85 17.31 -41.65 12.23
CA GLU A 85 17.80 -40.47 12.97
C GLU A 85 17.16 -40.30 14.37
N GLU A 86 16.55 -41.35 14.93
CA GLU A 86 16.02 -41.39 16.31
C GLU A 86 16.99 -42.13 17.27
#